data_AF-X1KIN1-F1
#
_entry.id   AF-X1KIN1-F1
#
_cell.length_a   1.000
_cell.length_b   1.000
_cell.length_c   1.000
_cell.angle_alpha   90.00
_cell.angle_beta   90.00
_cell.angle_gamma   90.00
#
_symmetry.space_group_name_H-M   'P 1'
#
loop_
_entity.id
_entity.type
_entity.pdbx_description
1 polymer ?
#
loop_
_entity_poly.entity_id
_entity_poly.type
_entity_poly.pdbx_seq_one_letter_code
_entity_poly.pdbx_strand_id
1 'polypeptide(L)'
;MIHERLEKLASEIERKNKLSEELEKLKSQELARLTEELQLEFRRAGDELAASHARVQDLQQVMDELAAAGSTCPVCESPLEESKKQQLLKERREQLEAKIKRAAELEAHVKELNKNLNEKLKLQRRAQLLEKEIEELPAREAERSQLSQQIQNFERELPNVREATRKLTIEVEGVRKEAEALRGQFTATKHSLQLRLDLDQLEIERKQNFTEQLRVQRELQQLRRAYDEARAKELERHHEELIRIHERLRTELVGKEQLIVEKRKLIESIREKRETIVRCEVEVKHLENAARSLTTIQAALARTQATMRREFIDGVNEAMSELWESIYPYGDLTGIKLAVEGGERGSDYVLQLRDRAGNWIPVEGVASGGERTDACLALRIAFAIVLAPSLSWIVLDEPTHHL
;
A
#
# COMPACT_ATOMS: atom_id res chain seq x y z
N MET A 1 -69.40 19.73 15.24
CA MET A 1 -69.31 20.85 16.20
C MET A 1 -70.39 21.91 16.04
N ILE A 2 -70.39 22.79 15.02
CA ILE A 2 -71.42 23.86 14.91
C ILE A 2 -72.81 23.29 14.55
N HIS A 3 -72.89 22.33 13.62
CA HIS A 3 -74.15 21.68 13.23
C HIS A 3 -74.83 20.95 14.40
N GLU A 4 -74.09 20.14 15.17
CA GLU A 4 -74.62 19.45 16.36
C GLU A 4 -75.14 20.42 17.44
N ARG A 5 -74.54 21.61 17.54
CA ARG A 5 -74.96 22.64 18.49
C ARG A 5 -76.25 23.34 18.04
N LEU A 6 -76.44 23.51 16.72
CA LEU A 6 -77.70 24.03 16.16
C LEU A 6 -78.86 23.06 16.33
N GLU A 7 -78.65 21.76 16.16
CA GLU A 7 -79.68 20.74 16.37
C GLU A 7 -80.16 20.71 17.83
N LYS A 8 -79.24 20.78 18.79
CA LYS A 8 -79.57 20.87 20.22
C LYS A 8 -80.38 22.13 20.53
N LEU A 9 -79.93 23.30 20.08
CA LEU A 9 -80.67 24.56 20.25
C LEU A 9 -82.05 24.53 19.61
N ALA A 10 -82.21 23.89 18.44
CA ALA A 10 -83.51 23.75 17.79
C ALA A 10 -84.50 22.94 18.65
N SER A 11 -84.03 21.83 19.21
CA SER A 11 -84.85 20.99 20.10
C SER A 11 -85.25 21.69 21.41
N GLU A 12 -84.35 22.51 21.97
CA GLU A 12 -84.61 23.29 23.18
C GLU A 12 -85.62 24.43 22.94
N ILE A 13 -85.49 25.13 21.81
CA ILE A 13 -86.44 26.18 21.40
C ILE A 13 -87.83 25.57 21.16
N GLU A 14 -87.93 24.44 20.48
CA GLU A 14 -89.23 23.79 20.22
C GLU A 14 -89.93 23.37 21.52
N ARG A 15 -89.16 22.87 22.51
CA ARG A 15 -89.69 22.54 23.84
C ARG A 15 -90.19 23.79 24.58
N LYS A 16 -89.45 24.89 24.55
CA LYS A 16 -89.83 26.14 25.22
C LYS A 16 -91.00 26.85 24.52
N ASN A 17 -91.13 26.74 23.19
CA ASN A 17 -92.29 27.25 22.45
C ASN A 17 -93.60 26.56 22.87
N LYS A 18 -93.57 25.23 23.08
CA LYS A 18 -94.72 24.48 23.61
C LYS A 18 -95.15 24.98 25.00
N LEU A 19 -94.18 25.33 25.86
CA LEU A 19 -94.46 25.94 27.17
C LEU A 19 -95.03 27.36 27.04
N SER A 20 -94.60 28.13 26.05
CA SER A 20 -95.16 29.46 25.75
C SER A 20 -96.62 29.39 25.32
N GLU A 21 -96.99 28.43 24.47
CA GLU A 21 -98.39 28.18 24.10
C GLU A 21 -99.24 27.75 25.32
N GLU A 22 -98.68 26.99 26.25
CA GLU A 22 -99.36 26.65 27.52
C GLU A 22 -99.57 27.88 28.41
N LEU A 23 -98.61 28.80 28.47
CA LEU A 23 -98.74 30.06 29.22
C LEU A 23 -99.79 30.99 28.61
N GLU A 24 -99.84 31.12 27.28
CA GLU A 24 -100.86 31.92 26.60
C GLU A 24 -102.27 31.42 26.90
N LYS A 25 -102.48 30.09 26.92
CA LYS A 25 -103.77 29.48 27.28
C LYS A 25 -104.19 29.78 28.72
N LEU A 26 -103.23 29.92 29.63
CA LEU A 26 -103.51 30.27 31.02
C LEU A 26 -103.86 31.76 31.19
N LYS A 27 -103.55 32.62 30.20
CA LYS A 27 -103.81 34.06 30.23
C LYS A 27 -103.35 34.71 31.54
N SER A 28 -102.04 34.65 31.80
CA SER A 28 -101.43 35.04 33.08
C SER A 28 -101.83 36.44 33.57
N GLN A 29 -102.00 37.41 32.66
CA GLN A 29 -102.45 38.76 32.98
C GLN A 29 -103.93 38.85 33.42
N GLU A 30 -104.81 38.07 32.80
CA GLU A 30 -106.21 37.98 33.21
C GLU A 30 -106.33 37.26 34.57
N LEU A 31 -105.52 36.21 34.81
CA LEU A 31 -105.44 35.52 36.10
C LEU A 31 -104.97 36.44 37.25
N ALA A 32 -103.95 37.26 37.02
CA ALA A 32 -103.44 38.20 38.02
C ALA A 32 -104.52 39.22 38.42
N ARG A 33 -105.19 39.84 37.44
CA ARG A 33 -106.30 40.78 37.67
C ARG A 33 -107.46 40.13 38.43
N LEU A 34 -107.91 38.96 37.99
CA LEU A 34 -108.99 38.23 38.65
C LEU A 34 -108.64 37.86 40.10
N THR A 35 -107.36 37.56 40.38
CA THR A 35 -106.92 37.24 41.74
C THR A 35 -106.91 38.48 42.63
N GLU A 36 -106.50 39.65 42.12
CA GLU A 36 -106.56 40.93 42.84
C GLU A 36 -108.01 41.35 43.12
N GLU A 37 -108.90 41.24 42.13
CA GLU A 37 -110.33 41.52 42.26
C GLU A 37 -110.98 40.62 43.33
N LEU A 38 -110.74 39.30 43.26
CA LEU A 38 -111.24 38.34 44.25
C LEU A 38 -110.67 38.58 45.66
N GLN A 39 -109.41 39.04 45.79
CA GLN A 39 -108.85 39.42 47.10
C GLN A 39 -109.54 40.66 47.67
N LEU A 40 -109.85 41.64 46.83
CA LEU A 40 -110.53 42.86 47.25
C LEU A 40 -111.98 42.55 47.67
N GLU A 41 -112.68 41.72 46.91
CA GLU A 41 -114.02 41.24 47.23
C GLU A 41 -114.05 40.40 48.49
N PHE A 42 -113.09 39.48 48.66
CA PHE A 42 -112.95 38.69 49.88
C PHE A 42 -112.74 39.57 51.12
N ARG A 43 -111.89 40.59 51.02
CA ARG A 43 -111.67 41.56 52.12
C ARG A 43 -112.95 42.34 52.42
N ARG A 44 -113.62 42.91 51.40
CA ARG A 44 -114.87 43.66 51.57
C ARG A 44 -115.97 42.81 52.20
N ALA A 45 -116.18 41.60 51.71
CA ALA A 45 -117.17 40.67 52.25
C ALA A 45 -116.82 40.23 53.68
N GLY A 46 -115.53 40.05 53.99
CA GLY A 46 -115.04 39.78 55.35
C GLY A 46 -115.27 40.94 56.32
N ASP A 47 -115.01 42.17 55.89
CA ASP A 47 -115.25 43.39 56.68
C ASP A 47 -116.75 43.62 56.92
N GLU A 48 -117.58 43.41 55.89
CA GLU A 48 -119.04 43.48 55.99
C GLU A 48 -119.60 42.40 56.93
N LEU A 49 -119.06 41.19 56.87
CA LEU A 49 -119.41 40.11 57.77
C LEU A 49 -119.08 40.48 59.22
N ALA A 50 -117.85 40.94 59.48
CA ALA A 50 -117.43 41.38 60.81
C ALA A 50 -118.33 42.52 61.35
N ALA A 51 -118.67 43.50 60.51
CA ALA A 51 -119.58 44.58 60.87
C ALA A 51 -121.05 44.12 61.07
N SER A 52 -121.48 43.05 60.40
CA SER A 52 -122.80 42.45 60.62
C SER A 52 -122.84 41.68 61.93
N HIS A 53 -121.78 40.92 62.26
CA HIS A 53 -121.65 40.23 63.55
C HIS A 53 -121.63 41.20 64.72
N ALA A 54 -120.86 42.29 64.63
CA ALA A 54 -120.84 43.34 65.65
C ALA A 54 -122.24 43.95 65.87
N ARG A 55 -122.96 44.27 64.79
CA ARG A 55 -124.32 44.83 64.87
C ARG A 55 -125.36 43.85 65.40
N VAL A 56 -125.22 42.56 65.11
CA VAL A 56 -126.05 41.50 65.71
C VAL A 56 -125.81 41.49 67.23
N GLN A 57 -124.54 41.51 67.65
CA GLN A 57 -124.16 41.50 69.07
C GLN A 57 -124.69 42.74 69.82
N ASP A 58 -124.56 43.94 69.24
CA ASP A 58 -125.08 45.18 69.81
C ASP A 58 -126.62 45.16 69.93
N LEU A 59 -127.33 44.70 68.87
CA LEU A 59 -128.79 44.58 68.90
C LEU A 59 -129.27 43.57 69.94
N GLN A 60 -128.52 42.48 70.15
CA GLN A 60 -128.82 41.49 71.19
C GLN A 60 -128.73 42.12 72.58
N GLN A 61 -127.68 42.88 72.86
CA GLN A 61 -127.50 43.60 74.13
C GLN A 61 -128.63 44.61 74.37
N VAL A 62 -128.96 45.43 73.36
CA VAL A 62 -130.04 46.41 73.45
C VAL A 62 -131.41 45.75 73.65
N MET A 63 -131.63 44.57 73.06
CA MET A 63 -132.84 43.77 73.26
C MET A 63 -132.96 43.24 74.69
N ASP A 64 -131.86 42.76 75.26
CA ASP A 64 -131.82 42.27 76.64
C ASP A 64 -132.10 43.42 77.64
N GLU A 65 -131.54 44.61 77.39
CA GLU A 65 -131.79 45.83 78.18
C GLU A 65 -133.25 46.31 78.08
N LEU A 66 -133.85 46.29 76.90
CA LEU A 66 -135.26 46.67 76.67
C LEU A 66 -136.25 45.67 77.32
N ALA A 67 -135.92 44.39 77.38
CA ALA A 67 -136.75 43.39 78.04
C ALA A 67 -136.84 43.64 79.56
N ALA A 68 -135.74 44.07 80.17
CA ALA A 68 -135.63 44.30 81.62
C ALA A 68 -136.32 45.57 82.15
N ALA A 69 -136.72 46.52 81.28
CA ALA A 69 -137.27 47.81 81.70
C ALA A 69 -138.72 47.74 82.26
N GLY A 70 -139.04 48.56 83.28
CA GLY A 70 -140.38 48.65 83.90
C GLY A 70 -141.35 49.61 83.19
N SER A 71 -142.29 50.24 83.93
CA SER A 71 -143.34 51.13 83.41
C SER A 71 -142.86 52.50 82.88
N THR A 72 -141.54 52.71 82.78
CA THR A 72 -140.90 53.95 82.34
C THR A 72 -139.76 53.62 81.38
N CYS A 73 -139.66 54.33 80.26
CA CYS A 73 -138.64 54.06 79.23
C CYS A 73 -137.23 54.45 79.70
N PRO A 74 -136.22 53.54 79.63
CA PRO A 74 -134.86 53.83 80.08
C PRO A 74 -134.06 54.73 79.13
N VAL A 75 -134.59 55.07 77.95
CA VAL A 75 -133.91 55.93 76.96
C VAL A 75 -134.52 57.33 76.87
N CYS A 76 -135.82 57.49 77.19
CA CYS A 76 -136.52 58.77 77.01
C CYS A 76 -137.55 59.10 78.12
N GLU A 77 -137.55 58.35 79.22
CA GLU A 77 -138.30 58.60 80.48
C GLU A 77 -139.83 58.75 80.35
N SER A 78 -140.39 58.47 79.18
CA SER A 78 -141.84 58.48 78.94
C SER A 78 -142.52 57.23 79.52
N PRO A 79 -143.78 57.31 79.98
CA PRO A 79 -144.51 56.15 80.48
C PRO A 79 -144.69 55.11 79.37
N LEU A 80 -144.19 53.91 79.60
CA LEU A 80 -144.24 52.79 78.66
C LEU A 80 -145.50 51.99 78.93
N GLU A 81 -146.52 52.17 78.08
CA GLU A 81 -147.63 51.22 78.02
C GLU A 81 -147.13 49.86 77.51
N GLU A 82 -147.57 48.78 78.15
CA GLU A 82 -147.15 47.40 77.88
C GLU A 82 -147.30 47.00 76.40
N SER A 83 -148.29 47.59 75.71
CA SER A 83 -148.52 47.41 74.27
C SER A 83 -147.37 47.94 73.40
N LYS A 84 -146.78 49.08 73.74
CA LYS A 84 -145.65 49.70 73.03
C LYS A 84 -144.33 48.95 73.28
N LYS A 85 -144.13 48.41 74.48
CA LYS A 85 -142.93 47.60 74.81
C LYS A 85 -142.89 46.30 74.00
N GLN A 86 -144.02 45.61 73.88
CA GLN A 86 -144.12 44.40 73.07
C GLN A 86 -143.93 44.68 71.57
N GLN A 87 -144.42 45.82 71.08
CA GLN A 87 -144.19 46.24 69.69
C GLN A 87 -142.71 46.46 69.40
N LEU A 88 -142.00 47.20 70.27
CA LEU A 88 -140.57 47.46 70.12
C LEU A 88 -139.73 46.18 70.22
N LEU A 89 -140.05 45.26 71.14
CA LEU A 89 -139.36 43.97 71.21
C LEU A 89 -139.63 43.09 69.98
N LYS A 90 -140.82 43.15 69.38
CA LYS A 90 -141.11 42.41 68.16
C LYS A 90 -140.35 42.99 66.96
N GLU A 91 -140.37 44.31 66.78
CA GLU A 91 -139.59 44.99 65.73
C GLU A 91 -138.08 44.71 65.87
N ARG A 92 -137.55 44.73 67.09
CA ARG A 92 -136.12 44.46 67.32
C ARG A 92 -135.75 42.98 67.11
N ARG A 93 -136.63 42.02 67.42
CA ARG A 93 -136.41 40.59 67.05
C ARG A 93 -136.40 40.38 65.56
N GLU A 94 -137.33 40.99 64.83
CA GLU A 94 -137.38 40.91 63.38
C GLU A 94 -136.12 41.53 62.75
N GLN A 95 -135.62 42.65 63.29
CA GLN A 95 -134.34 43.24 62.89
C GLN A 95 -133.16 42.30 63.19
N LEU A 96 -133.15 41.64 64.34
CA LEU A 96 -132.07 40.73 64.73
C LEU A 96 -132.03 39.48 63.83
N GLU A 97 -133.18 38.83 63.57
CA GLU A 97 -133.26 37.70 62.65
C GLU A 97 -132.83 38.08 61.23
N ALA A 98 -133.22 39.27 60.75
CA ALA A 98 -132.78 39.78 59.46
C ALA A 98 -131.25 39.96 59.41
N LYS A 99 -130.63 40.44 60.49
CA LYS A 99 -129.17 40.62 60.57
C LYS A 99 -128.41 39.30 60.73
N ILE A 100 -128.96 38.32 61.45
CA ILE A 100 -128.39 36.97 61.56
C ILE A 100 -128.43 36.25 60.21
N LYS A 101 -129.56 36.30 59.49
CA LYS A 101 -129.65 35.76 58.12
C LYS A 101 -128.64 36.41 57.20
N ARG A 102 -128.47 37.73 57.29
CA ARG A 102 -127.48 38.45 56.47
C ARG A 102 -126.04 38.06 56.82
N ALA A 103 -125.72 37.82 58.09
CA ALA A 103 -124.41 37.32 58.50
C ALA A 103 -124.14 35.90 57.95
N ALA A 104 -125.13 35.00 58.01
CA ALA A 104 -124.99 33.64 57.46
C ALA A 104 -124.81 33.62 55.93
N GLU A 105 -125.53 34.49 55.20
CA GLU A 105 -125.33 34.70 53.76
C GLU A 105 -123.90 35.18 53.44
N LEU A 106 -123.41 36.15 54.22
CA LEU A 106 -122.05 36.68 54.07
C LEU A 106 -120.98 35.63 54.41
N GLU A 107 -121.17 34.80 55.43
CA GLU A 107 -120.27 33.68 55.75
C GLU A 107 -120.16 32.66 54.61
N ALA A 108 -121.30 32.28 54.02
CA ALA A 108 -121.33 31.39 52.87
C ALA A 108 -120.60 32.01 51.66
N HIS A 109 -120.80 33.31 51.43
CA HIS A 109 -120.14 34.03 50.35
C HIS A 109 -118.62 34.14 50.56
N VAL A 110 -118.17 34.44 51.79
CA VAL A 110 -116.73 34.48 52.15
C VAL A 110 -116.07 33.11 51.97
N LYS A 111 -116.75 32.01 52.34
CA LYS A 111 -116.22 30.64 52.11
C LYS A 111 -116.04 30.32 50.63
N GLU A 112 -117.02 30.68 49.79
CA GLU A 112 -116.96 30.46 48.34
C GLU A 112 -115.85 31.31 47.70
N LEU A 113 -115.74 32.58 48.08
CA LEU A 113 -114.66 33.46 47.64
C LEU A 113 -113.28 32.92 48.02
N ASN A 114 -113.10 32.36 49.22
CA ASN A 114 -111.82 31.77 49.65
C ASN A 114 -111.44 30.53 48.81
N LYS A 115 -112.42 29.71 48.42
CA LYS A 115 -112.18 28.54 47.56
C LYS A 115 -111.72 28.98 46.17
N ASN A 116 -112.44 29.92 45.57
CA ASN A 116 -112.10 30.49 44.27
C ASN A 116 -110.74 31.19 44.27
N LEU A 117 -110.43 31.93 45.34
CA LEU A 117 -109.14 32.60 45.50
C LEU A 117 -107.97 31.61 45.54
N ASN A 118 -108.11 30.49 46.27
CA ASN A 118 -107.06 29.47 46.35
C ASN A 118 -106.81 28.74 45.01
N GLU A 119 -107.86 28.48 44.24
CA GLU A 119 -107.73 27.88 42.91
C GLU A 119 -107.01 28.83 41.94
N LYS A 120 -107.37 30.12 41.93
CA LYS A 120 -106.73 31.13 41.09
C LYS A 120 -105.27 31.40 41.48
N LEU A 121 -104.94 31.41 42.77
CA LEU A 121 -103.56 31.52 43.25
C LEU A 121 -102.66 30.35 42.80
N LYS A 122 -103.19 29.11 42.73
CA LYS A 122 -102.44 27.95 42.20
C LYS A 122 -102.15 28.11 40.72
N LEU A 123 -103.12 28.56 39.94
CA LEU A 123 -102.94 28.83 38.51
C LEU A 123 -101.95 29.98 38.28
N GLN A 124 -102.00 31.03 39.11
CA GLN A 124 -101.04 32.14 39.05
C GLN A 124 -99.60 31.68 39.33
N ARG A 125 -99.38 30.82 40.35
CA ARG A 125 -98.05 30.25 40.62
C ARG A 125 -97.53 29.40 39.46
N ARG A 126 -98.39 28.60 38.82
CA ARG A 126 -98.02 27.81 37.65
C ARG A 126 -97.65 28.71 36.46
N ALA A 127 -98.41 29.79 36.23
CA ALA A 127 -98.09 30.76 35.19
C ALA A 127 -96.73 31.44 35.43
N GLN A 128 -96.42 31.82 36.68
CA GLN A 128 -95.11 32.42 37.03
C GLN A 128 -93.92 31.47 36.82
N LEU A 129 -94.10 30.17 37.06
CA LEU A 129 -93.05 29.18 36.79
C LEU A 129 -92.81 29.02 35.29
N LEU A 130 -93.88 28.97 34.50
CA LEU A 130 -93.78 28.93 33.04
C LEU A 130 -93.11 30.20 32.49
N GLU A 131 -93.47 31.39 33.00
CA GLU A 131 -92.84 32.67 32.62
C GLU A 131 -91.32 32.64 32.82
N LYS A 132 -90.83 32.10 33.93
CA LYS A 132 -89.39 31.96 34.20
C LYS A 132 -88.70 30.97 33.25
N GLU A 133 -89.34 29.87 32.89
CA GLU A 133 -88.75 28.89 31.96
C GLU A 133 -88.65 29.42 30.52
N ILE A 134 -89.59 30.30 30.14
CA ILE A 134 -89.67 30.95 28.82
C ILE A 134 -88.76 32.18 28.73
N GLU A 135 -88.37 32.81 29.84
CA GLU A 135 -87.57 34.05 29.87
C GLU A 135 -86.28 33.98 29.01
N GLU A 136 -85.63 32.82 28.97
CA GLU A 136 -84.40 32.62 28.20
C GLU A 136 -84.63 32.26 26.71
N LEU A 137 -85.88 32.06 26.28
CA LEU A 137 -86.23 31.66 24.90
C LEU A 137 -85.74 32.67 23.84
N PRO A 138 -85.88 34.00 24.01
CA PRO A 138 -85.39 34.98 23.05
C PRO A 138 -83.86 34.94 22.88
N ALA A 139 -83.13 34.69 23.98
CA ALA A 139 -81.68 34.60 23.95
C ALA A 139 -81.21 33.36 23.15
N ARG A 140 -81.91 32.23 23.29
CA ARG A 140 -81.62 31.00 22.54
C ARG A 140 -81.96 31.12 21.05
N GLU A 141 -83.07 31.79 20.72
CA GLU A 141 -83.42 32.09 19.33
C GLU A 141 -82.39 33.02 18.66
N ALA A 142 -81.91 34.02 19.40
CA ALA A 142 -80.83 34.88 18.93
C ALA A 142 -79.51 34.12 18.69
N GLU A 143 -79.11 33.22 19.62
CA GLU A 143 -77.92 32.37 19.46
C GLU A 143 -78.04 31.47 18.21
N ARG A 144 -79.21 30.85 18.01
CA ARG A 144 -79.48 30.04 16.82
C ARG A 144 -79.40 30.86 15.52
N SER A 145 -80.00 32.06 15.51
CA SER A 145 -79.96 32.95 14.34
C SER A 145 -78.53 33.38 14.00
N GLN A 146 -77.74 33.76 15.00
CA GLN A 146 -76.33 34.14 14.81
C GLN A 146 -75.50 32.98 14.24
N LEU A 147 -75.62 31.79 14.82
CA LEU A 147 -74.90 30.60 14.33
C LEU A 147 -75.32 30.22 12.90
N SER A 148 -76.61 30.36 12.57
CA SER A 148 -77.10 30.12 11.21
C SER A 148 -76.55 31.14 10.22
N GLN A 149 -76.46 32.42 10.59
CA GLN A 149 -75.85 33.46 9.76
C GLN A 149 -74.35 33.22 9.55
N GLN A 150 -73.62 32.78 10.58
CA GLN A 150 -72.20 32.43 10.46
C GLN A 150 -71.98 31.29 9.48
N ILE A 151 -72.80 30.22 9.52
CA ILE A 151 -72.72 29.13 8.55
C ILE A 151 -72.97 29.66 7.13
N GLN A 152 -74.01 30.47 6.94
CA GLN A 152 -74.34 31.00 5.63
C GLN A 152 -73.22 31.90 5.07
N ASN A 153 -72.57 32.68 5.92
CA ASN A 153 -71.41 33.49 5.52
C ASN A 153 -70.22 32.61 5.13
N PHE A 154 -69.90 31.58 5.93
CA PHE A 154 -68.84 30.65 5.59
C PHE A 154 -69.13 29.87 4.30
N GLU A 155 -70.37 29.47 4.05
CA GLU A 155 -70.80 28.82 2.81
C GLU A 155 -70.65 29.74 1.58
N ARG A 156 -70.83 31.06 1.75
CA ARG A 156 -70.62 32.05 0.69
C ARG A 156 -69.13 32.33 0.43
N GLU A 157 -68.29 32.28 1.46
CA GLU A 157 -66.85 32.54 1.34
C GLU A 157 -66.08 31.32 0.83
N LEU A 158 -66.55 30.11 1.12
CA LEU A 158 -65.89 28.85 0.76
C LEU A 158 -65.55 28.71 -0.74
N PRO A 159 -66.44 29.07 -1.69
CA PRO A 159 -66.15 29.02 -3.12
C PRO A 159 -65.03 29.98 -3.51
N ASN A 160 -65.03 31.21 -2.97
CA ASN A 160 -64.02 32.22 -3.27
C ASN A 160 -62.64 31.77 -2.78
N VAL A 161 -62.57 31.22 -1.58
CA VAL A 161 -61.32 30.66 -1.03
C VAL A 161 -60.86 29.48 -1.87
N ARG A 162 -61.76 28.56 -2.25
CA ARG A 162 -61.43 27.42 -3.12
C ARG A 162 -60.91 27.86 -4.48
N GLU A 163 -61.51 28.89 -5.08
CA GLU A 163 -61.08 29.45 -6.35
C GLU A 163 -59.71 30.13 -6.22
N ALA A 164 -59.49 30.90 -5.16
CA ALA A 164 -58.19 31.51 -4.86
C ALA A 164 -57.09 30.45 -4.69
N THR A 165 -57.36 29.37 -3.95
CA THR A 165 -56.43 28.25 -3.79
C THR A 165 -56.13 27.59 -5.13
N ARG A 166 -57.13 27.39 -5.99
CA ARG A 166 -56.93 26.84 -7.35
C ARG A 166 -56.05 27.76 -8.21
N LYS A 167 -56.31 29.06 -8.21
CA LYS A 167 -55.50 30.05 -8.93
C LYS A 167 -54.05 30.04 -8.47
N LEU A 168 -53.83 30.12 -7.14
CA LEU A 168 -52.50 30.03 -6.55
C LEU A 168 -51.78 28.72 -6.90
N THR A 169 -52.50 27.60 -6.95
CA THR A 169 -51.91 26.31 -7.34
C THR A 169 -51.41 26.34 -8.79
N ILE A 170 -52.20 26.89 -9.71
CA ILE A 170 -51.84 27.04 -11.12
C ILE A 170 -50.64 27.99 -11.27
N GLU A 171 -50.64 29.12 -10.55
CA GLU A 171 -49.53 30.08 -10.57
C GLU A 171 -48.23 29.45 -10.06
N VAL A 172 -48.28 28.69 -8.96
CA VAL A 172 -47.11 27.99 -8.42
C VAL A 172 -46.58 26.95 -9.41
N GLU A 173 -47.46 26.21 -10.10
CA GLU A 173 -47.05 25.27 -11.15
C GLU A 173 -46.42 25.99 -12.35
N GLY A 174 -46.96 27.14 -12.75
CA GLY A 174 -46.40 27.99 -13.80
C GLY A 174 -44.98 28.45 -13.47
N VAL A 175 -44.82 29.07 -12.30
CA VAL A 175 -43.51 29.55 -11.81
C VAL A 175 -42.50 28.40 -11.67
N ARG A 176 -42.95 27.20 -11.26
CA ARG A 176 -42.08 26.02 -11.21
C ARG A 176 -41.56 25.62 -12.59
N LYS A 177 -42.43 25.58 -13.60
CA LYS A 177 -42.03 25.26 -14.98
C LYS A 177 -41.05 26.29 -15.53
N GLU A 178 -41.27 27.57 -15.24
CA GLU A 178 -40.35 28.65 -15.62
C GLU A 178 -38.99 28.50 -14.92
N ALA A 179 -38.99 28.17 -13.63
CA ALA A 179 -37.76 27.93 -12.88
C ALA A 179 -36.98 26.71 -13.41
N GLU A 180 -37.67 25.64 -13.79
CA GLU A 180 -37.05 24.47 -14.44
C GLU A 180 -36.47 24.81 -15.81
N ALA A 181 -37.20 25.58 -16.63
CA ALA A 181 -36.72 26.04 -17.92
C ALA A 181 -35.47 26.93 -17.78
N LEU A 182 -35.48 27.88 -16.84
CA LEU A 182 -34.33 28.74 -16.54
C LEU A 182 -33.13 27.93 -16.04
N ARG A 183 -33.36 26.91 -15.19
CA ARG A 183 -32.29 25.99 -14.77
C ARG A 183 -31.70 25.24 -15.96
N GLY A 184 -32.53 24.74 -16.87
CA GLY A 184 -32.07 24.08 -18.10
C GLY A 184 -31.25 25.01 -19.00
N GLN A 185 -31.67 26.26 -19.16
CA GLN A 185 -30.89 27.27 -19.90
C GLN A 185 -29.57 27.59 -19.21
N PHE A 186 -29.56 27.71 -17.88
CA PHE A 186 -28.35 27.98 -17.11
C PHE A 186 -27.34 26.83 -17.22
N THR A 187 -27.78 25.58 -17.12
CA THR A 187 -26.88 24.42 -17.29
C THR A 187 -26.32 24.33 -18.71
N ALA A 188 -27.14 24.57 -19.74
CA ALA A 188 -26.69 24.63 -21.12
C ALA A 188 -25.65 25.76 -21.34
N THR A 189 -25.91 26.95 -20.80
CA THR A 189 -24.99 28.09 -20.88
C THR A 189 -23.67 27.81 -20.16
N LYS A 190 -23.74 27.22 -18.97
CA LYS A 190 -22.55 26.80 -18.21
C LYS A 190 -21.71 25.78 -19.00
N HIS A 191 -22.36 24.81 -19.64
CA HIS A 191 -21.67 23.84 -20.48
C HIS A 191 -21.02 24.50 -21.70
N SER A 192 -21.73 25.43 -22.35
CA SER A 192 -21.17 26.20 -23.48
C SER A 192 -19.97 27.06 -23.05
N LEU A 193 -19.99 27.64 -21.85
CA LEU A 193 -18.86 28.40 -21.32
C LEU A 193 -17.67 27.48 -21.04
N GLN A 194 -17.90 26.30 -20.46
CA GLN A 194 -16.84 25.32 -20.22
C GLN A 194 -16.16 24.91 -21.52
N LEU A 195 -16.95 24.55 -22.53
CA LEU A 195 -16.42 24.23 -23.87
C LEU A 195 -15.60 25.38 -24.46
N ARG A 196 -16.01 26.64 -24.23
CA ARG A 196 -15.26 27.81 -24.71
C ARG A 196 -13.89 27.92 -24.01
N LEU A 197 -13.85 27.74 -22.70
CA LEU A 197 -12.60 27.75 -21.94
C LEU A 197 -11.66 26.63 -22.40
N ASP A 198 -12.18 25.43 -22.62
CA ASP A 198 -11.41 24.29 -23.11
C ASP A 198 -10.85 24.56 -24.53
N LEU A 199 -11.64 25.20 -25.40
CA LEU A 199 -11.18 25.62 -26.73
C LEU A 199 -10.07 26.66 -26.66
N ASP A 200 -10.21 27.67 -25.80
CA ASP A 200 -9.19 28.71 -25.64
C ASP A 200 -7.85 28.09 -25.12
N GLN A 201 -7.92 27.09 -24.23
CA GLN A 201 -6.74 26.33 -23.79
C GLN A 201 -6.09 25.55 -24.94
N LEU A 202 -6.88 24.81 -25.73
CA LEU A 202 -6.38 24.09 -26.90
C LEU A 202 -5.77 25.02 -27.95
N GLU A 203 -6.30 26.23 -28.12
CA GLU A 203 -5.70 27.24 -29.00
C GLU A 203 -4.33 27.71 -28.50
N ILE A 204 -4.16 27.89 -27.20
CA ILE A 204 -2.87 28.23 -26.58
C ILE A 204 -1.87 27.10 -26.80
N GLU A 205 -2.24 25.85 -26.50
CA GLU A 205 -1.39 24.67 -26.71
C GLU A 205 -1.00 24.51 -28.18
N ARG A 206 -1.95 24.70 -29.10
CA ARG A 206 -1.66 24.65 -30.54
C ARG A 206 -0.65 25.71 -30.96
N LYS A 207 -0.76 26.94 -30.44
CA LYS A 207 0.21 28.01 -30.70
C LYS A 207 1.59 27.66 -30.18
N GLN A 208 1.68 27.13 -28.95
CA GLN A 208 2.94 26.69 -28.35
C GLN A 208 3.58 25.55 -29.15
N ASN A 209 2.81 24.52 -29.51
CA ASN A 209 3.26 23.40 -30.32
C ASN A 209 3.75 23.86 -31.70
N PHE A 210 3.06 24.83 -32.32
CA PHE A 210 3.50 25.41 -33.58
C PHE A 210 4.84 26.17 -33.43
N THR A 211 5.01 26.94 -32.35
CA THR A 211 6.28 27.64 -32.09
C THR A 211 7.45 26.68 -31.85
N GLU A 212 7.22 25.59 -31.12
CA GLU A 212 8.23 24.54 -30.89
C GLU A 212 8.56 23.80 -32.18
N GLN A 213 7.55 23.46 -32.99
CA GLN A 213 7.76 22.83 -34.29
C GLN A 213 8.64 23.71 -35.20
N LEU A 214 8.38 25.03 -35.23
CA LEU A 214 9.21 25.99 -35.94
C LEU A 214 10.64 26.06 -35.39
N ARG A 215 10.82 26.02 -34.06
CA ARG A 215 12.14 26.00 -33.43
C ARG A 215 12.92 24.76 -33.85
N VAL A 216 12.33 23.58 -33.68
CA VAL A 216 12.95 22.30 -34.05
C VAL A 216 13.24 22.25 -35.55
N GLN A 217 12.35 22.77 -36.40
CA GLN A 217 12.61 22.83 -37.83
C GLN A 217 13.79 23.74 -38.18
N ARG A 218 13.94 24.88 -37.49
CA ARG A 218 15.11 25.77 -37.66
C ARG A 218 16.39 25.10 -37.18
N GLU A 219 16.36 24.44 -36.02
CA GLU A 219 17.51 23.68 -35.50
C GLU A 219 17.91 22.55 -36.46
N LEU A 220 16.96 21.79 -36.98
CA LEU A 220 17.21 20.76 -38.01
C LEU A 220 17.78 21.36 -39.30
N GLN A 221 17.31 22.52 -39.73
CA GLN A 221 17.88 23.19 -40.91
C GLN A 221 19.30 23.70 -40.63
N GLN A 222 19.57 24.24 -39.45
CA GLN A 222 20.93 24.64 -39.05
C GLN A 222 21.86 23.42 -39.00
N LEU A 223 21.39 22.31 -38.41
CA LEU A 223 22.13 21.07 -38.37
C LEU A 223 22.38 20.51 -39.77
N ARG A 224 21.37 20.51 -40.66
CA ARG A 224 21.53 20.09 -42.07
C ARG A 224 22.49 20.98 -42.86
N ARG A 225 22.56 22.28 -42.55
CA ARG A 225 23.52 23.21 -43.18
C ARG A 225 24.94 23.04 -42.66
N ALA A 226 25.09 22.72 -41.37
CA ALA A 226 26.38 22.49 -40.74
C ALA A 226 26.92 21.06 -40.95
N TYR A 227 26.03 20.11 -41.18
CA TYR A 227 26.36 18.71 -41.41
C TYR A 227 26.86 18.53 -42.84
N ASP A 228 28.16 18.35 -42.97
CA ASP A 228 28.81 17.98 -44.21
C ASP A 228 28.91 16.45 -44.28
N GLU A 229 28.00 15.84 -45.04
CA GLU A 229 27.95 14.39 -45.25
C GLU A 229 29.24 13.87 -45.92
N ALA A 230 29.88 14.68 -46.76
CA ALA A 230 31.13 14.29 -47.41
C ALA A 230 32.26 14.24 -46.39
N ARG A 231 32.35 15.24 -45.50
CA ARG A 231 33.33 15.25 -44.41
C ARG A 231 33.10 14.13 -43.40
N ALA A 232 31.85 13.77 -43.10
CA ALA A 232 31.53 12.65 -42.23
C ALA A 232 31.98 11.31 -42.84
N LYS A 233 31.67 11.08 -44.13
CA LYS A 233 32.13 9.89 -44.88
C LYS A 233 33.65 9.84 -45.03
N GLU A 234 34.31 10.99 -45.17
CA GLU A 234 35.78 11.08 -45.21
C GLU A 234 36.39 10.74 -43.84
N LEU A 235 35.80 11.22 -42.75
CA LEU A 235 36.21 10.84 -41.39
C LEU A 235 36.03 9.35 -41.13
N GLU A 236 34.91 8.76 -41.58
CA GLU A 236 34.66 7.32 -41.48
C GLU A 236 35.69 6.51 -42.27
N ARG A 237 35.99 6.91 -43.51
CA ARG A 237 37.05 6.26 -44.31
C ARG A 237 38.41 6.37 -43.66
N HIS A 238 38.79 7.54 -43.16
CA HIS A 238 40.04 7.71 -42.43
C HIS A 238 40.08 6.88 -41.15
N HIS A 239 38.95 6.76 -40.45
CA HIS A 239 38.86 5.91 -39.27
C HIS A 239 39.07 4.43 -39.63
N GLU A 240 38.43 3.94 -40.69
CA GLU A 240 38.62 2.58 -41.20
C GLU A 240 40.07 2.33 -41.65
N GLU A 241 40.69 3.29 -42.35
CA GLU A 241 42.09 3.23 -42.74
C GLU A 241 43.02 3.15 -41.52
N LEU A 242 42.79 3.99 -40.51
CA LEU A 242 43.55 3.98 -39.27
C LEU A 242 43.40 2.65 -38.51
N ILE A 243 42.21 2.06 -38.49
CA ILE A 243 41.98 0.73 -37.93
C ILE A 243 42.84 -0.30 -38.68
N ARG A 244 42.79 -0.33 -40.01
CA ARG A 244 43.59 -1.27 -40.82
C ARG A 244 45.08 -1.10 -40.60
N ILE A 245 45.57 0.14 -40.52
CA ILE A 245 46.98 0.43 -40.23
C ILE A 245 47.34 -0.04 -38.82
N HIS A 246 46.49 0.23 -37.83
CA HIS A 246 46.71 -0.20 -36.45
C HIS A 246 46.79 -1.72 -36.34
N GLU A 247 45.86 -2.45 -36.96
CA GLU A 247 45.87 -3.91 -36.99
C GLU A 247 47.14 -4.46 -37.66
N ARG A 248 47.52 -3.91 -38.81
CA ARG A 248 48.76 -4.30 -39.51
C ARG A 248 49.99 -4.09 -38.62
N LEU A 249 50.12 -2.90 -38.02
CA LEU A 249 51.25 -2.58 -37.14
C LEU A 249 51.28 -3.48 -35.91
N ARG A 250 50.11 -3.84 -35.37
CA ARG A 250 50.00 -4.77 -34.24
C ARG A 250 50.47 -6.17 -34.63
N THR A 251 50.09 -6.67 -35.80
CA THR A 251 50.57 -7.96 -36.31
C THR A 251 52.09 -7.94 -36.55
N GLU A 252 52.61 -6.85 -37.14
CA GLU A 252 54.05 -6.67 -37.34
C GLU A 252 54.81 -6.61 -36.01
N LEU A 253 54.24 -5.97 -34.98
CA LEU A 253 54.82 -5.91 -33.64
C LEU A 253 54.93 -7.31 -33.02
N VAL A 254 53.83 -8.08 -33.03
CA VAL A 254 53.82 -9.46 -32.50
C VAL A 254 54.82 -10.34 -33.24
N GLY A 255 54.90 -10.22 -34.58
CA GLY A 255 55.89 -10.94 -35.37
C GLY A 255 57.34 -10.57 -35.02
N LYS A 256 57.62 -9.28 -34.79
CA LYS A 256 58.95 -8.82 -34.35
C LYS A 256 59.28 -9.27 -32.93
N GLU A 257 58.31 -9.28 -32.02
CA GLU A 257 58.51 -9.79 -30.65
C GLU A 257 58.87 -11.27 -30.65
N GLN A 258 58.17 -12.09 -31.44
CA GLN A 258 58.51 -13.51 -31.63
C GLN A 258 59.92 -13.68 -32.19
N LEU A 259 60.29 -12.91 -33.21
CA LEU A 259 61.64 -12.93 -33.79
C LEU A 259 62.70 -12.57 -32.74
N ILE A 260 62.44 -11.58 -31.87
CA ILE A 260 63.36 -11.20 -30.78
C ILE A 260 63.56 -12.38 -29.83
N VAL A 261 62.50 -13.10 -29.46
CA VAL A 261 62.58 -14.27 -28.57
C VAL A 261 63.42 -15.37 -29.20
N GLU A 262 63.21 -15.68 -30.49
CA GLU A 262 64.01 -16.68 -31.22
C GLU A 262 65.49 -16.27 -31.31
N LYS A 263 65.76 -15.00 -31.64
CA LYS A 263 67.15 -14.49 -31.70
C LYS A 263 67.84 -14.53 -30.34
N ARG A 264 67.13 -14.26 -29.25
CA ARG A 264 67.67 -14.42 -27.89
C ARG A 264 68.04 -15.87 -27.59
N LYS A 265 67.17 -16.84 -27.94
CA LYS A 265 67.49 -18.27 -27.79
C LYS A 265 68.71 -18.68 -28.62
N LEU A 266 68.82 -18.17 -29.84
CA LEU A 266 69.97 -18.43 -30.70
C LEU A 266 71.27 -17.85 -30.11
N ILE A 267 71.23 -16.63 -29.59
CA ILE A 267 72.37 -16.00 -28.91
C ILE A 267 72.82 -16.86 -27.72
N GLU A 268 71.89 -17.37 -26.93
CA GLU A 268 72.23 -18.21 -25.78
C GLU A 268 72.87 -19.54 -26.20
N SER A 269 72.30 -20.22 -27.21
CA SER A 269 72.92 -21.43 -27.77
C SER A 269 74.32 -21.17 -28.35
N ILE A 270 74.54 -20.01 -28.98
CA ILE A 270 75.86 -19.62 -29.48
C ILE A 270 76.83 -19.37 -28.33
N ARG A 271 76.38 -18.77 -27.22
CA ARG A 271 77.21 -18.58 -26.01
C ARG A 271 77.63 -19.91 -25.40
N GLU A 272 76.70 -20.84 -25.22
CA GLU A 272 76.99 -22.19 -24.73
C GLU A 272 78.00 -22.90 -25.63
N LYS A 273 77.82 -22.84 -26.96
CA LYS A 273 78.79 -23.39 -27.92
C LYS A 273 80.15 -22.72 -27.86
N ARG A 274 80.20 -21.41 -27.60
CA ARG A 274 81.47 -20.70 -27.44
C ARG A 274 82.19 -21.16 -26.17
N GLU A 275 81.47 -21.36 -25.07
CA GLU A 275 82.04 -21.88 -23.83
C GLU A 275 82.56 -23.32 -23.97
N THR A 276 81.86 -24.17 -24.73
CA THR A 276 82.38 -25.51 -25.03
C THR A 276 83.64 -25.45 -25.89
N ILE A 277 83.67 -24.59 -26.92
CA ILE A 277 84.87 -24.40 -27.75
C ILE A 277 86.06 -23.95 -26.90
N VAL A 278 85.89 -22.96 -26.02
CA VAL A 278 86.98 -22.48 -25.14
C VAL A 278 87.50 -23.61 -24.23
N ARG A 279 86.61 -24.45 -23.69
CA ARG A 279 87.01 -25.62 -22.90
C ARG A 279 87.81 -26.63 -23.76
N CYS A 280 87.33 -26.93 -24.96
CA CYS A 280 88.03 -27.81 -25.88
C CYS A 280 89.40 -27.25 -26.30
N GLU A 281 89.55 -25.95 -26.50
CA GLU A 281 90.85 -25.33 -26.82
C GLU A 281 91.88 -25.52 -25.70
N VAL A 282 91.44 -25.39 -24.44
CA VAL A 282 92.31 -25.65 -23.28
C VAL A 282 92.73 -27.12 -23.23
N GLU A 283 91.77 -28.04 -23.46
CA GLU A 283 92.03 -29.47 -23.50
C GLU A 283 92.99 -29.86 -24.65
N VAL A 284 92.79 -29.32 -25.84
CA VAL A 284 93.68 -29.52 -27.00
C VAL A 284 95.10 -29.08 -26.67
N LYS A 285 95.29 -27.90 -26.05
CA LYS A 285 96.62 -27.43 -25.63
C LYS A 285 97.27 -28.38 -24.62
N HIS A 286 96.49 -28.92 -23.68
CA HIS A 286 97.00 -29.91 -22.74
C HIS A 286 97.43 -31.21 -23.44
N LEU A 287 96.61 -31.71 -24.37
CA LEU A 287 96.91 -32.91 -25.15
C LEU A 287 98.12 -32.71 -26.08
N GLU A 288 98.26 -31.53 -26.71
CA GLU A 288 99.44 -31.19 -27.51
C GLU A 288 100.72 -31.18 -26.67
N ASN A 289 100.68 -30.60 -25.47
CA ASN A 289 101.82 -30.61 -24.55
C ASN A 289 102.17 -32.02 -24.08
N ALA A 290 101.15 -32.85 -23.80
CA ALA A 290 101.34 -34.26 -23.45
C ALA A 290 101.96 -35.05 -24.62
N ALA A 291 101.47 -34.85 -25.84
CA ALA A 291 102.01 -35.47 -27.05
C ALA A 291 103.47 -35.08 -27.29
N ARG A 292 103.82 -33.79 -27.18
CA ARG A 292 105.22 -33.32 -27.29
C ARG A 292 106.13 -33.94 -26.23
N SER A 293 105.63 -34.07 -25.01
CA SER A 293 106.35 -34.72 -23.91
C SER A 293 106.59 -36.21 -24.22
N LEU A 294 105.56 -36.91 -24.70
CA LEU A 294 105.67 -38.31 -25.10
C LEU A 294 106.64 -38.51 -26.26
N THR A 295 106.63 -37.65 -27.28
CA THR A 295 107.60 -37.70 -28.39
C THR A 295 109.03 -37.50 -27.87
N THR A 296 109.22 -36.60 -26.90
CA THR A 296 110.53 -36.37 -26.27
C THR A 296 110.99 -37.62 -25.51
N ILE A 297 110.09 -38.26 -24.75
CA ILE A 297 110.36 -39.52 -24.05
C ILE A 297 110.67 -40.63 -25.04
N GLN A 298 109.89 -40.76 -26.12
CA GLN A 298 110.12 -41.77 -27.16
C GLN A 298 111.50 -41.59 -27.81
N ALA A 299 111.88 -40.36 -28.17
CA ALA A 299 113.18 -40.07 -28.74
C ALA A 299 114.32 -40.33 -27.73
N ALA A 300 114.12 -39.99 -26.46
CA ALA A 300 115.08 -40.29 -25.40
C ALA A 300 115.25 -41.81 -25.22
N LEU A 301 114.15 -42.57 -25.16
CA LEU A 301 114.16 -44.02 -25.03
C LEU A 301 114.84 -44.70 -26.22
N ALA A 302 114.52 -44.28 -27.44
CA ALA A 302 115.16 -44.81 -28.65
C ALA A 302 116.68 -44.57 -28.65
N ARG A 303 117.12 -43.36 -28.25
CA ARG A 303 118.55 -43.07 -28.09
C ARG A 303 119.18 -43.95 -27.01
N THR A 304 118.56 -44.06 -25.85
CA THR A 304 119.06 -44.91 -24.76
C THR A 304 119.16 -46.36 -25.19
N GLN A 305 118.17 -46.90 -25.89
CA GLN A 305 118.21 -48.27 -26.43
C GLN A 305 119.33 -48.46 -27.46
N ALA A 306 119.53 -47.50 -28.36
CA ALA A 306 120.62 -47.56 -29.34
C ALA A 306 121.99 -47.50 -28.67
N THR A 307 122.16 -46.64 -27.65
CA THR A 307 123.39 -46.55 -26.85
C THR A 307 123.64 -47.83 -26.07
N MET A 308 122.66 -48.32 -25.31
CA MET A 308 122.78 -49.58 -24.56
C MET A 308 123.11 -50.76 -25.47
N ARG A 309 122.50 -50.84 -26.66
CA ARG A 309 122.82 -51.88 -27.65
C ARG A 309 124.25 -51.76 -28.15
N ARG A 310 124.73 -50.55 -28.45
CA ARG A 310 126.11 -50.34 -28.90
C ARG A 310 127.10 -50.76 -27.81
N GLU A 311 126.92 -50.26 -26.59
CA GLU A 311 127.75 -50.62 -25.43
C GLU A 311 127.77 -52.13 -25.19
N PHE A 312 126.62 -52.80 -25.35
CA PHE A 312 126.53 -54.25 -25.25
C PHE A 312 127.35 -54.98 -26.33
N ILE A 313 127.21 -54.59 -27.60
CA ILE A 313 127.91 -55.22 -28.71
C ILE A 313 129.41 -54.96 -28.64
N ASP A 314 129.81 -53.74 -28.29
CA ASP A 314 131.21 -53.38 -28.10
C ASP A 314 131.82 -54.24 -26.98
N GLY A 315 131.12 -54.39 -25.85
CA GLY A 315 131.55 -55.27 -24.77
C GLY A 315 131.64 -56.75 -25.18
N VAL A 316 130.68 -57.24 -25.98
CA VAL A 316 130.73 -58.62 -26.52
C VAL A 316 131.92 -58.79 -27.47
N ASN A 317 132.15 -57.84 -28.38
CA ASN A 317 133.25 -57.90 -29.33
C ASN A 317 134.62 -57.85 -28.66
N GLU A 318 134.77 -57.05 -27.61
CA GLU A 318 135.98 -57.00 -26.79
C GLU A 318 136.24 -58.36 -26.13
N ALA A 319 135.25 -58.92 -25.42
CA ALA A 319 135.35 -60.24 -24.81
C ALA A 319 135.63 -61.35 -25.83
N MET A 320 134.95 -61.32 -26.99
CA MET A 320 135.18 -62.29 -28.05
C MET A 320 136.57 -62.19 -28.66
N SER A 321 137.12 -60.97 -28.82
CA SER A 321 138.46 -60.78 -29.36
C SER A 321 139.51 -61.39 -28.44
N GLU A 322 139.38 -61.17 -27.13
CA GLU A 322 140.25 -61.79 -26.12
C GLU A 322 140.12 -63.32 -26.10
N LEU A 323 138.89 -63.83 -26.19
CA LEU A 323 138.63 -65.27 -26.19
C LEU A 323 139.11 -65.95 -27.47
N TRP A 324 139.03 -65.30 -28.63
CA TRP A 324 139.36 -65.89 -29.93
C TRP A 324 140.82 -66.32 -30.01
N GLU A 325 141.73 -65.47 -29.51
CA GLU A 325 143.16 -65.80 -29.43
C GLU A 325 143.43 -67.06 -28.59
N SER A 326 142.56 -67.35 -27.61
CA SER A 326 142.70 -68.50 -26.72
C SER A 326 141.98 -69.76 -27.22
N ILE A 327 140.86 -69.60 -27.94
CA ILE A 327 140.00 -70.70 -28.38
C ILE A 327 140.46 -71.25 -29.74
N TYR A 328 140.82 -70.38 -30.69
CA TYR A 328 141.13 -70.81 -32.06
C TYR A 328 142.63 -71.08 -32.24
N PRO A 329 143.06 -72.34 -32.44
CA PRO A 329 144.48 -72.69 -32.45
C PRO A 329 145.17 -72.43 -33.80
N TYR A 330 144.38 -72.23 -34.86
CA TYR A 330 144.88 -72.10 -36.23
C TYR A 330 145.05 -70.61 -36.59
N GLY A 331 146.24 -70.20 -37.03
CA GLY A 331 146.56 -68.78 -37.25
C GLY A 331 146.03 -68.19 -38.57
N ASP A 332 145.08 -68.84 -39.24
CA ASP A 332 144.46 -68.42 -40.50
C ASP A 332 143.33 -67.40 -40.32
N LEU A 333 142.66 -67.42 -39.17
CA LEU A 333 141.66 -66.42 -38.78
C LEU A 333 142.13 -65.63 -37.56
N THR A 334 142.32 -64.33 -37.77
CA THR A 334 143.02 -63.43 -36.82
C THR A 334 142.10 -62.68 -35.87
N GLY A 335 140.79 -62.87 -35.98
CA GLY A 335 139.84 -62.22 -35.09
C GLY A 335 138.39 -62.57 -35.41
N ILE A 336 137.51 -62.21 -34.49
CA ILE A 336 136.07 -62.45 -34.57
C ILE A 336 135.32 -61.20 -34.11
N LYS A 337 134.16 -60.93 -34.71
CA LYS A 337 133.26 -59.88 -34.24
C LYS A 337 131.81 -60.20 -34.59
N LEU A 338 130.90 -59.72 -33.76
CA LEU A 338 129.49 -59.60 -34.06
C LEU A 338 129.23 -58.23 -34.69
N ALA A 339 128.86 -58.23 -35.97
CA ALA A 339 128.46 -57.05 -36.71
C ALA A 339 126.93 -56.91 -36.71
N VAL A 340 126.45 -55.67 -36.83
CA VAL A 340 125.04 -55.37 -37.03
C VAL A 340 124.84 -54.91 -38.46
N GLU A 341 124.12 -55.70 -39.25
CA GLU A 341 123.74 -55.37 -40.61
C GLU A 341 122.25 -54.99 -40.65
N GLY A 342 121.95 -53.78 -41.12
CA GLY A 342 120.56 -53.27 -41.22
C GLY A 342 120.33 -51.97 -40.47
N GLY A 343 119.58 -51.07 -41.12
CA GLY A 343 119.18 -49.77 -40.57
C GLY A 343 117.96 -49.85 -39.64
N GLU A 344 117.48 -48.68 -39.21
CA GLU A 344 116.54 -48.41 -38.10
C GLU A 344 115.26 -49.28 -37.96
N ARG A 345 114.91 -50.16 -38.90
CA ARG A 345 113.66 -50.96 -38.88
C ARG A 345 113.86 -52.47 -38.70
N GLY A 346 115.11 -52.93 -38.63
CA GLY A 346 115.44 -54.33 -38.43
C GLY A 346 116.96 -54.47 -38.52
N SER A 347 117.58 -54.87 -37.41
CA SER A 347 119.02 -55.05 -37.30
C SER A 347 119.30 -56.53 -37.20
N ASP A 348 119.82 -57.12 -38.27
CA ASP A 348 120.25 -58.52 -38.28
C ASP A 348 121.69 -58.57 -37.75
N TYR A 349 121.94 -59.51 -36.84
CA TYR A 349 123.26 -59.71 -36.26
C TYR A 349 124.00 -60.74 -37.09
N VAL A 350 125.16 -60.35 -37.62
CA VAL A 350 125.99 -61.22 -38.47
C VAL A 350 127.33 -61.43 -37.77
N LEU A 351 127.62 -62.69 -37.46
CA LEU A 351 128.93 -63.06 -36.92
C LEU A 351 129.96 -63.10 -38.05
N GLN A 352 131.09 -62.45 -37.85
CA GLN A 352 132.14 -62.30 -38.86
C GLN A 352 133.51 -62.69 -38.31
N LEU A 353 134.34 -63.31 -39.16
CA LEU A 353 135.73 -63.69 -38.87
C LEU A 353 136.68 -62.85 -39.72
N ARG A 354 137.90 -62.60 -39.23
CA ARG A 354 138.92 -61.81 -39.93
C ARG A 354 139.97 -62.72 -40.56
N ASP A 355 140.09 -62.69 -41.88
CA ASP A 355 141.15 -63.41 -42.59
C ASP A 355 142.54 -62.76 -42.38
N ARG A 356 143.60 -63.41 -42.88
CA ARG A 356 144.98 -62.85 -42.85
C ARG A 356 145.17 -61.60 -43.70
N ALA A 357 144.32 -61.39 -44.70
CA ALA A 357 144.34 -60.20 -45.54
C ALA A 357 143.65 -59.01 -44.87
N GLY A 358 143.01 -59.23 -43.71
CA GLY A 358 142.31 -58.22 -42.92
C GLY A 358 140.83 -58.03 -43.30
N ASN A 359 140.28 -58.88 -44.18
CA ASN A 359 138.88 -58.82 -44.58
C ASN A 359 137.99 -59.53 -43.56
N TRP A 360 136.81 -58.96 -43.33
CA TRP A 360 135.78 -59.56 -42.49
C TRP A 360 134.83 -60.39 -43.36
N ILE A 361 134.74 -61.69 -43.08
CA ILE A 361 133.88 -62.63 -43.79
C ILE A 361 132.79 -63.16 -42.85
N PRO A 362 131.53 -63.33 -43.32
CA PRO A 362 130.49 -63.93 -42.52
C PRO A 362 130.82 -65.39 -42.18
N VAL A 363 130.54 -65.78 -40.95
CA VAL A 363 130.72 -67.17 -40.49
C VAL A 363 129.78 -68.12 -41.23
N GLU A 364 128.58 -67.65 -41.53
CA GLU A 364 127.58 -68.43 -42.24
C GLU A 364 127.96 -68.59 -43.72
N GLY A 365 128.06 -69.84 -44.18
CA GLY A 365 128.33 -70.19 -45.58
C GLY A 365 129.79 -70.27 -46.00
N VAL A 366 130.73 -69.66 -45.25
CA VAL A 366 132.16 -69.62 -45.62
C VAL A 366 133.04 -70.46 -44.68
N ALA A 367 132.75 -70.46 -43.37
CA ALA A 367 133.58 -71.14 -42.38
C ALA A 367 133.34 -72.67 -42.32
N SER A 368 134.38 -73.44 -41.99
CA SER A 368 134.32 -74.89 -41.83
C SER A 368 133.47 -75.33 -40.62
N GLY A 369 133.18 -76.63 -40.48
CA GLY A 369 132.40 -77.14 -39.34
C GLY A 369 133.03 -76.82 -37.98
N GLY A 370 134.34 -76.99 -37.86
CA GLY A 370 135.10 -76.67 -36.65
C GLY A 370 135.17 -75.17 -36.38
N GLU A 371 135.51 -74.37 -37.39
CA GLU A 371 135.56 -72.89 -37.28
C GLU A 371 134.23 -72.28 -36.83
N ARG A 372 133.11 -72.80 -37.34
CA ARG A 372 131.77 -72.36 -36.90
C ARG A 372 131.51 -72.72 -35.45
N THR A 373 131.97 -73.89 -35.01
CA THR A 373 131.80 -74.34 -33.63
C THR A 373 132.62 -73.47 -32.67
N ASP A 374 133.88 -73.17 -33.00
CA ASP A 374 134.74 -72.26 -32.22
C ASP A 374 134.17 -70.84 -32.16
N ALA A 375 133.71 -70.31 -33.30
CA ALA A 375 133.09 -68.99 -33.38
C ALA A 375 131.81 -68.90 -32.52
N CYS A 376 130.99 -69.95 -32.54
CA CYS A 376 129.80 -70.04 -31.69
C CYS A 376 130.14 -70.19 -30.21
N LEU A 377 131.20 -70.94 -29.87
CA LEU A 377 131.66 -71.13 -28.50
C LEU A 377 132.18 -69.80 -27.92
N ALA A 378 133.04 -69.09 -28.66
CA ALA A 378 133.54 -67.78 -28.28
C ALA A 378 132.38 -66.77 -28.07
N LEU A 379 131.40 -66.76 -28.96
CA LEU A 379 130.22 -65.90 -28.83
C LEU A 379 129.40 -66.22 -27.58
N ARG A 380 129.15 -67.51 -27.28
CA ARG A 380 128.36 -67.92 -26.10
C ARG A 380 129.05 -67.56 -24.79
N ILE A 381 130.37 -67.74 -24.70
CA ILE A 381 131.15 -67.37 -23.52
C ILE A 381 131.16 -65.85 -23.36
N ALA A 382 131.38 -65.10 -24.44
CA ALA A 382 131.34 -63.64 -24.40
C ALA A 382 129.97 -63.10 -23.96
N PHE A 383 128.87 -63.68 -24.43
CA PHE A 383 127.54 -63.31 -23.94
C PHE A 383 127.36 -63.59 -22.44
N ALA A 384 127.85 -64.72 -21.93
CA ALA A 384 127.78 -65.00 -20.50
C ALA A 384 128.55 -63.95 -19.67
N ILE A 385 129.75 -63.57 -20.12
CA ILE A 385 130.58 -62.55 -19.46
C ILE A 385 129.89 -61.18 -19.46
N VAL A 386 129.30 -60.77 -20.58
CA VAL A 386 128.73 -59.42 -20.73
C VAL A 386 127.31 -59.32 -20.14
N LEU A 387 126.45 -60.32 -20.34
CA LEU A 387 125.08 -60.30 -19.81
C LEU A 387 125.01 -60.61 -18.32
N ALA A 388 125.89 -61.48 -17.83
CA ALA A 388 125.86 -61.95 -16.46
C ALA A 388 127.28 -62.07 -15.87
N PRO A 389 128.03 -60.95 -15.74
CA PRO A 389 129.41 -60.96 -15.23
C PRO A 389 129.54 -61.56 -13.83
N SER A 390 128.46 -61.58 -13.05
CA SER A 390 128.40 -62.17 -11.72
C SER A 390 128.08 -63.66 -11.69
N LEU A 391 127.75 -64.30 -12.82
CA LEU A 391 127.55 -65.75 -12.91
C LEU A 391 128.90 -66.44 -13.16
N SER A 392 129.31 -67.33 -12.25
CA SER A 392 130.59 -68.05 -12.31
C SER A 392 130.52 -69.44 -12.98
N TRP A 393 129.42 -69.75 -13.66
CA TRP A 393 129.20 -71.08 -14.26
C TRP A 393 128.58 -70.95 -15.65
N ILE A 394 129.13 -71.72 -16.60
CA ILE A 394 128.59 -71.93 -17.94
C ILE A 394 128.49 -73.45 -18.15
N VAL A 395 127.37 -73.91 -18.70
CA VAL A 395 127.15 -75.33 -19.01
C VAL A 395 127.28 -75.51 -20.51
N LEU A 396 128.24 -76.32 -20.93
CA LEU A 396 128.48 -76.68 -22.32
C LEU A 396 128.12 -78.15 -22.50
N ASP A 397 127.11 -78.44 -23.32
CA ASP A 397 126.72 -79.80 -23.67
C ASP A 397 127.33 -80.17 -25.04
N GLU A 398 128.14 -81.23 -25.06
CA GLU A 398 128.88 -81.74 -26.23
C GLU A 398 129.65 -80.67 -27.07
N PRO A 399 130.53 -79.84 -26.47
CA PRO A 399 131.16 -78.73 -27.20
C PRO A 399 132.12 -79.15 -28.33
N THR A 400 132.56 -80.42 -28.37
CA THR A 400 133.60 -80.92 -29.30
C THR A 400 133.06 -81.76 -30.45
N HIS A 401 131.74 -81.81 -30.68
CA HIS A 401 131.12 -82.74 -31.64
C HIS A 401 131.57 -82.52 -33.11
N HIS A 402 132.11 -81.34 -33.44
CA HIS A 402 132.58 -80.98 -34.79
C HIS A 402 133.95 -80.29 -34.82
N LEU A 403 134.68 -80.35 -33.70
CA LEU A 403 136.01 -79.73 -33.51
C LEU A 403 137.16 -80.62 -34.00
#